data_AF-A0A973CML4-F1
#
_entry.id   AF-A0A973CML4-F1
#
_cell.length_a   1.000
_cell.length_b   1.000
_cell.length_c   1.000
_cell.angle_alpha   90.00
_cell.angle_beta   90.00
_cell.angle_gamma   90.00
#
_symmetry.space_group_name_H-M   'P 1'
#
loop_
_entity.id
_entity.type
_entity.pdbx_description
1 polymer ?
#
loop_
_entity_poly.entity_id
_entity_poly.type
_entity_poly.pdbx_seq_one_letter_code
_entity_poly.pdbx_strand_id
1 'polypeptide(L)'
;MNSETAEPVKQQKRSFNRTLLAFKEHVQPVNLLAFALAIIITLPLLVIVAYLFVGEAKEWGHISKYLLPHYLKSTVLLLLGVIPLSILLGVGTAWLVSVYRFPFRRVFEWALILPLAIPTYIVAFSYVGLFDFTGPVNQVYQKIAGPEAFLSIDVQTMPGLICVISFVLYPYIYLISRISFQR
;
A
#
# COMPACT_ATOMS: atom_id res chain seq x y z
N MET A 1 21.97 69.22 13.23
CA MET A 1 22.44 67.83 13.43
C MET A 1 21.21 66.97 13.73
N ASN A 2 20.96 65.96 12.89
CA ASN A 2 19.96 64.88 13.05
C ASN A 2 18.55 65.10 12.47
N SER A 3 18.44 65.34 11.15
CA SER A 3 17.19 65.11 10.38
C SER A 3 17.29 64.00 9.33
N GLU A 4 18.50 63.55 8.97
CA GLU A 4 18.74 62.53 7.92
C GLU A 4 18.80 61.09 8.45
N THR A 5 18.92 60.87 9.76
CA THR A 5 19.09 59.51 10.34
C THR A 5 17.77 58.77 10.62
N ALA A 6 16.61 59.43 10.47
CA ALA A 6 15.31 58.87 10.84
C ALA A 6 14.53 58.20 9.68
N GLU A 7 14.85 58.50 8.43
CA GLU A 7 14.19 57.93 7.24
C GLU A 7 14.46 56.44 6.99
N PRO A 8 15.71 55.92 7.07
CA PRO A 8 15.98 54.53 6.70
C PRO A 8 15.32 53.54 7.67
N VAL A 9 15.20 53.90 8.96
CA VAL A 9 14.54 53.07 9.99
C VAL A 9 13.02 52.95 9.76
N LYS A 10 12.37 54.00 9.25
CA LYS A 10 10.93 53.98 8.91
C LYS A 10 10.63 53.16 7.66
N GLN A 11 11.50 53.20 6.65
CA GLN A 11 11.36 52.38 5.45
C GLN A 11 11.55 50.89 5.74
N GLN A 12 12.52 50.52 6.59
CA GLN A 12 12.74 49.14 6.99
C GLN A 12 11.57 48.57 7.82
N LYS A 13 11.01 49.34 8.77
CA LYS A 13 9.78 48.96 9.49
C LYS A 13 8.57 48.80 8.56
N ARG A 14 8.42 49.66 7.56
CA ARG A 14 7.33 49.56 6.56
C ARG A 14 7.47 48.34 5.65
N SER A 15 8.69 48.00 5.24
CA SER A 15 8.98 46.78 4.47
C SER A 15 8.69 45.52 5.28
N PHE A 16 9.16 45.47 6.53
CA PHE A 16 8.93 44.33 7.42
C PHE A 16 7.44 44.11 7.74
N ASN A 17 6.70 45.19 7.99
CA ASN A 17 5.26 45.11 8.24
C ASN A 17 4.47 44.67 6.99
N ARG A 18 4.93 45.00 5.77
CA ARG A 18 4.32 44.54 4.51
C ARG A 18 4.52 43.03 4.30
N THR A 19 5.68 42.48 4.65
CA THR A 19 5.93 41.04 4.57
C THR A 19 5.10 40.25 5.59
N LEU A 20 4.94 40.78 6.80
CA LEU A 20 4.07 40.17 7.83
C LEU A 20 2.58 40.26 7.48
N LEU A 21 2.14 41.35 6.85
CA LEU A 21 0.75 41.51 6.38
C LEU A 21 0.42 40.57 5.22
N ALA A 22 1.36 40.31 4.31
CA ALA A 22 1.18 39.34 3.22
C ALA A 22 1.02 37.89 3.74
N PHE A 23 1.70 37.54 4.84
CA PHE A 23 1.53 36.23 5.49
C PHE A 23 0.16 36.11 6.19
N LYS A 24 -0.35 37.20 6.75
CA LYS A 24 -1.67 37.27 7.42
C LYS A 24 -2.84 37.16 6.45
N GLU A 25 -2.70 37.64 5.20
CA GLU A 25 -3.77 37.60 4.19
C GLU A 25 -3.81 36.29 3.36
N HIS A 26 -2.87 35.36 3.57
CA HIS A 26 -2.84 34.07 2.87
C HIS A 26 -3.10 32.85 3.77
N VAL A 27 -3.56 33.06 5.01
CA VAL A 27 -4.24 32.00 5.77
C VAL A 27 -5.69 31.93 5.28
N GLN A 28 -5.87 31.38 4.08
CA GLN A 28 -7.20 31.10 3.53
C GLN A 28 -7.96 30.21 4.54
N PRO A 29 -9.28 30.39 4.73
CA PRO A 29 -10.08 29.52 5.63
C PRO A 29 -9.93 28.03 5.28
N VAL A 30 -9.58 27.72 4.03
CA VAL A 30 -9.24 26.39 3.53
C VAL A 30 -8.00 25.79 4.21
N ASN A 31 -6.99 26.60 4.54
CA ASN A 31 -5.78 26.11 5.23
C ASN A 31 -6.08 25.75 6.69
N LEU A 32 -6.96 26.52 7.35
CA LEU A 32 -7.41 26.22 8.70
C LEU A 32 -8.24 24.93 8.74
N LEU A 33 -9.13 24.75 7.75
CA LEU A 33 -9.89 23.53 7.57
C LEU A 33 -8.99 22.32 7.29
N ALA A 34 -7.99 22.47 6.41
CA ALA A 34 -7.01 21.43 6.12
C ALA A 34 -6.22 21.02 7.37
N PHE A 35 -5.80 21.99 8.19
CA PHE A 35 -5.09 21.72 9.44
C PHE A 35 -5.99 21.01 10.47
N ALA A 36 -7.24 21.43 10.61
CA ALA A 36 -8.21 20.78 11.48
C ALA A 36 -8.46 19.32 11.04
N LEU A 37 -8.65 19.08 9.74
CA LEU A 37 -8.79 17.74 9.18
C LEU A 37 -7.53 16.88 9.40
N ALA A 38 -6.34 17.45 9.18
CA ALA A 38 -5.08 16.75 9.42
C ALA A 38 -4.93 16.33 10.89
N ILE A 39 -5.31 17.21 11.84
CA ILE A 39 -5.34 16.88 13.27
C ILE A 39 -6.33 15.75 13.53
N ILE A 40 -7.57 15.84 13.04
CA ILE A 40 -8.59 14.82 13.27
C ILE A 40 -8.14 13.45 12.75
N ILE A 41 -7.56 13.40 11.55
CA ILE A 41 -7.07 12.17 10.92
C ILE A 41 -5.87 11.60 11.67
N THR A 42 -4.99 12.46 12.20
CA THR A 42 -3.75 12.05 12.88
C THR A 42 -3.97 11.79 14.38
N LEU A 43 -5.06 12.29 14.97
CA LEU A 43 -5.40 12.13 16.38
C LEU A 43 -5.36 10.66 16.87
N PRO A 44 -6.00 9.68 16.20
CA PRO A 44 -5.92 8.28 16.65
C PRO A 44 -4.48 7.74 16.63
N LEU A 45 -3.65 8.19 15.69
CA LEU A 45 -2.24 7.81 15.64
C LEU A 45 -1.47 8.40 16.85
N LEU A 46 -1.73 9.66 17.18
CA LEU A 46 -1.14 10.32 18.35
C LEU A 46 -1.54 9.63 19.66
N VAL A 47 -2.81 9.19 19.76
CA VAL A 47 -3.28 8.41 20.90
C VAL A 47 -2.47 7.12 21.03
N ILE A 48 -2.29 6.34 19.95
CA ILE A 48 -1.50 5.11 19.97
C ILE A 48 -0.05 5.40 20.41
N VAL A 49 0.56 6.46 19.90
CA VAL A 49 1.92 6.86 20.29
C VAL A 49 1.98 7.27 21.77
N ALA A 50 0.98 7.99 22.27
CA ALA A 50 0.91 8.35 23.70
C ALA A 50 0.78 7.11 24.59
N TYR A 51 0.02 6.09 24.17
CA TYR A 51 -0.11 4.83 24.88
C TYR A 51 1.21 4.05 25.00
N LEU A 52 2.18 4.28 24.10
CA LEU A 52 3.53 3.70 24.26
C LEU A 52 4.25 4.22 25.50
N PHE A 53 3.92 5.42 25.98
CA PHE A 53 4.57 6.05 27.14
C PHE A 53 3.78 5.88 28.45
N VAL A 54 2.48 5.57 28.37
CA VAL A 54 1.57 5.47 29.53
C VAL A 54 1.16 4.01 29.83
N GLY A 55 1.32 3.09 28.87
CA GLY A 55 0.91 1.69 29.01
C GLY A 55 1.67 0.92 30.09
N GLU A 56 1.00 -0.02 30.75
CA GLU A 56 1.60 -0.87 31.79
C GLU A 56 2.73 -1.75 31.23
N ALA A 57 3.88 -1.75 31.90
CA ALA A 57 5.08 -2.47 31.48
C ALA A 57 4.89 -4.00 31.31
N LYS A 58 3.88 -4.59 31.97
CA LYS A 58 3.62 -6.03 31.96
C LYS A 58 3.03 -6.52 30.63
N GLU A 59 2.12 -5.75 30.03
CA GLU A 59 1.50 -6.06 28.73
C GLU A 59 2.51 -5.89 27.59
N TRP A 60 3.35 -4.84 27.66
CA TRP A 60 4.42 -4.62 26.69
C TRP A 60 5.47 -5.73 26.70
N GLY A 61 5.80 -6.26 27.87
CA GLY A 61 6.72 -7.39 28.02
C GLY A 61 6.23 -8.66 27.30
N HIS A 62 4.93 -8.93 27.30
CA HIS A 62 4.36 -10.07 26.57
C HIS A 62 4.40 -9.83 25.04
N ILE A 63 3.95 -8.65 24.60
CA ILE A 63 3.89 -8.29 23.17
C ILE A 63 5.29 -8.30 22.53
N SER A 64 6.26 -7.64 23.16
CA SER A 64 7.64 -7.57 22.67
C SER A 64 8.34 -8.92 22.64
N LYS A 65 8.05 -9.81 23.61
CA LYS A 65 8.74 -11.10 23.72
C LYS A 65 8.14 -12.19 22.84
N TYR A 66 6.82 -12.24 22.69
CA TYR A 66 6.14 -13.36 22.01
C TYR A 66 5.58 -13.00 20.63
N LEU A 67 5.13 -11.76 20.42
CA LEU A 67 4.43 -11.36 19.19
C LEU A 67 5.36 -10.68 18.19
N LEU A 68 6.12 -9.66 18.61
CA LEU A 68 6.98 -8.89 17.70
C LEU A 68 7.98 -9.74 16.91
N PRO A 69 8.77 -10.64 17.53
CA PRO A 69 9.78 -11.40 16.80
C PRO A 69 9.14 -12.32 15.75
N HIS A 70 8.00 -12.92 16.10
CA HIS A 70 7.24 -13.77 15.19
C HIS A 70 6.71 -12.97 14.00
N TYR A 71 6.05 -11.83 14.24
CA TYR A 71 5.51 -10.98 13.17
C TYR A 71 6.59 -10.39 12.27
N LEU A 72 7.71 -9.94 12.84
CA LEU A 72 8.83 -9.42 12.07
C LEU A 72 9.42 -10.50 11.17
N LYS A 73 9.67 -11.70 11.70
CA LYS A 73 10.17 -12.83 10.91
C LYS A 73 9.21 -13.20 9.78
N SER A 74 7.92 -13.34 10.08
CA SER A 74 6.91 -13.66 9.07
C SER A 74 6.79 -12.58 8.00
N THR A 75 6.87 -11.29 8.38
CA THR A 75 6.84 -10.16 7.45
C THR A 75 8.06 -10.17 6.53
N VAL A 76 9.26 -10.38 7.07
CA VAL A 76 10.49 -10.46 6.27
C VAL A 76 10.43 -11.64 5.29
N LEU A 77 9.97 -12.82 5.73
CA LEU A 77 9.79 -13.98 4.86
C LEU A 77 8.77 -13.71 3.74
N LEU A 78 7.65 -13.06 4.08
CA LEU A 78 6.67 -12.64 3.09
C LEU A 78 7.29 -11.69 2.07
N LEU A 79 7.99 -10.64 2.50
CA LEU A 79 8.62 -9.68 1.60
C LEU A 79 9.62 -10.35 0.66
N LEU A 80 10.46 -11.25 1.18
CA LEU A 80 11.45 -11.99 0.39
C LEU A 80 10.82 -12.87 -0.69
N GLY A 81 9.61 -13.40 -0.47
CA GLY A 81 8.88 -14.17 -1.48
C GLY A 81 8.06 -13.30 -2.44
N VAL A 82 7.33 -12.33 -1.88
CA VAL A 82 6.35 -11.52 -2.62
C VAL A 82 7.04 -10.58 -3.60
N ILE A 83 8.11 -9.91 -3.21
CA ILE A 83 8.81 -8.93 -4.05
C ILE A 83 9.29 -9.57 -5.37
N PRO A 84 10.12 -10.63 -5.36
CA PRO A 84 10.62 -11.21 -6.61
C PRO A 84 9.49 -11.79 -7.46
N LEU A 85 8.50 -12.45 -6.85
CA LEU A 85 7.39 -13.04 -7.59
C LEU A 85 6.50 -11.96 -8.23
N SER A 86 6.20 -10.88 -7.52
CA SER A 86 5.44 -9.75 -8.04
C SER A 86 6.19 -9.03 -9.16
N ILE A 87 7.51 -8.86 -9.02
CA ILE A 87 8.36 -8.28 -10.07
C ILE A 87 8.35 -9.17 -11.31
N LEU A 88 8.57 -10.48 -11.14
CA LEU A 88 8.57 -11.44 -12.24
C LEU A 88 7.26 -11.40 -13.02
N LEU A 89 6.12 -11.45 -12.32
CA LEU A 89 4.79 -11.39 -12.92
C LEU A 89 4.53 -10.02 -13.56
N GLY A 90 4.77 -8.92 -12.85
CA GLY A 90 4.45 -7.57 -13.30
C GLY A 90 5.33 -7.11 -14.47
N VAL A 91 6.65 -7.23 -14.33
CA VAL A 91 7.61 -6.86 -15.39
C VAL A 91 7.48 -7.82 -16.58
N GLY A 92 7.39 -9.13 -16.33
CA GLY A 92 7.30 -10.14 -17.38
C GLY A 92 6.06 -9.96 -18.26
N THR A 93 4.89 -9.76 -17.63
CA THR A 93 3.64 -9.52 -18.37
C THR A 93 3.63 -8.16 -19.06
N ALA A 94 4.18 -7.10 -18.44
CA ALA A 94 4.30 -5.78 -19.05
C ALA A 94 5.21 -5.81 -20.28
N TRP A 95 6.34 -6.50 -20.20
CA TRP A 95 7.28 -6.66 -21.31
C TRP A 95 6.65 -7.46 -22.44
N LEU A 96 6.03 -8.61 -22.14
CA LEU A 96 5.38 -9.46 -23.14
C LEU A 96 4.33 -8.68 -23.93
N VAL A 97 3.47 -7.95 -23.24
CA VAL A 97 2.37 -7.19 -23.84
C VAL A 97 2.85 -5.94 -24.55
N SER A 98 3.96 -5.32 -24.14
CA SER A 98 4.48 -4.11 -24.81
C SER A 98 5.26 -4.45 -26.07
N VAL A 99 6.12 -5.47 -26.00
CA VAL A 99 7.12 -5.80 -27.03
C VAL A 99 6.58 -6.74 -28.10
N TYR A 100 5.79 -7.76 -27.73
CA TYR A 100 5.29 -8.74 -28.71
C TYR A 100 3.93 -8.35 -29.29
N ARG A 101 3.67 -8.86 -30.50
CA ARG A 101 2.36 -8.79 -31.17
C ARG A 101 1.77 -10.20 -31.25
N PHE A 102 0.70 -10.42 -30.50
CA PHE A 102 -0.03 -11.69 -30.48
C PHE A 102 -1.55 -11.43 -30.53
N PRO A 103 -2.36 -12.38 -31.04
CA PRO A 103 -3.81 -12.24 -31.04
C PRO A 103 -4.30 -12.10 -29.59
N PHE A 104 -5.23 -11.17 -29.33
CA PHE A 104 -5.75 -10.80 -28.01
C PHE A 104 -4.88 -9.90 -27.12
N ARG A 105 -3.76 -9.34 -27.62
CA ARG A 105 -2.94 -8.38 -26.87
C ARG A 105 -3.78 -7.28 -26.15
N ARG A 106 -4.75 -6.67 -26.84
CA ARG A 106 -5.62 -5.64 -26.25
C ARG A 106 -6.48 -6.14 -25.09
N VAL A 107 -6.90 -7.41 -25.11
CA VAL A 107 -7.66 -8.01 -24.01
C VAL A 107 -6.74 -8.19 -22.80
N PHE A 108 -5.54 -8.74 -23.00
CA PHE A 108 -4.56 -8.91 -21.93
C PHE A 108 -4.10 -7.57 -21.33
N GLU A 109 -3.96 -6.52 -22.14
CA GLU A 109 -3.63 -5.17 -21.65
C GLU A 109 -4.57 -4.67 -20.56
N TRP A 110 -5.87 -4.94 -20.70
CA TRP A 110 -6.88 -4.56 -19.73
C TRP A 110 -7.07 -5.61 -18.63
N ALA A 111 -7.04 -6.90 -19.00
CA ALA A 111 -7.29 -8.00 -18.07
C ALA A 111 -6.25 -8.07 -16.95
N LEU A 112 -4.98 -7.73 -17.23
CA LEU A 112 -3.91 -7.71 -16.24
C LEU A 112 -4.07 -6.61 -15.17
N ILE A 113 -4.94 -5.63 -15.42
CA ILE A 113 -5.24 -4.54 -14.48
C ILE A 113 -6.47 -4.89 -13.62
N LEU A 114 -7.35 -5.78 -14.09
CA LEU A 114 -8.61 -6.15 -13.42
C LEU A 114 -8.48 -6.54 -11.94
N PRO A 115 -7.42 -7.25 -11.48
CA PRO A 115 -7.31 -7.59 -10.07
C PRO A 115 -7.32 -6.38 -9.14
N LEU A 116 -6.96 -5.18 -9.61
CA LEU A 116 -7.03 -3.94 -8.83
C LEU A 116 -8.46 -3.47 -8.54
N ALA A 117 -9.44 -3.91 -9.33
CA ALA A 117 -10.84 -3.55 -9.12
C ALA A 117 -11.47 -4.32 -7.95
N ILE A 118 -10.86 -5.44 -7.54
CA ILE A 118 -11.37 -6.31 -6.49
C ILE A 118 -10.68 -5.91 -5.17
N PRO A 119 -11.44 -5.66 -4.09
CA PRO A 119 -10.85 -5.43 -2.78
C PRO A 119 -9.96 -6.61 -2.36
N THR A 120 -8.78 -6.33 -1.82
CA THR A 120 -7.76 -7.34 -1.49
C THR A 120 -8.29 -8.44 -0.56
N TYR A 121 -9.10 -8.06 0.43
CA TYR A 121 -9.79 -8.99 1.31
C TYR A 121 -10.67 -9.99 0.54
N ILE A 122 -11.46 -9.50 -0.42
CA ILE A 122 -12.37 -10.35 -1.21
C ILE A 122 -11.57 -11.35 -2.04
N VAL A 123 -10.44 -10.94 -2.63
CA VAL A 123 -9.54 -11.85 -3.36
C VAL A 123 -9.03 -12.97 -2.45
N ALA A 124 -8.56 -12.64 -1.25
CA ALA A 124 -8.03 -13.63 -0.31
C ALA A 124 -9.08 -14.68 0.08
N PHE A 125 -10.29 -14.27 0.49
CA PHE A 125 -11.36 -15.21 0.84
C PHE A 125 -11.87 -16.00 -0.36
N SER A 126 -11.86 -15.40 -1.56
CA SER A 126 -12.17 -16.13 -2.79
C SER A 126 -11.17 -17.26 -3.04
N TYR A 127 -9.87 -17.03 -2.84
CA TYR A 127 -8.87 -18.08 -2.97
C TYR A 127 -9.02 -19.17 -1.90
N VAL A 128 -9.30 -18.80 -0.65
CA VAL A 128 -9.60 -19.78 0.41
C VAL A 128 -10.77 -20.66 0.00
N GLY A 129 -11.89 -20.08 -0.43
CA GLY A 129 -13.05 -20.85 -0.88
C GLY A 129 -12.81 -21.65 -2.16
N LEU A 130 -11.92 -21.18 -3.04
CA LEU A 130 -11.61 -21.85 -4.30
C LEU A 130 -10.82 -23.16 -4.09
N PHE A 131 -9.91 -23.16 -3.11
CA PHE A 131 -9.08 -24.30 -2.74
C PHE A 131 -9.59 -25.07 -1.50
N ASP A 132 -10.71 -24.65 -0.92
CA ASP A 132 -11.35 -25.36 0.18
C ASP A 132 -11.72 -26.80 -0.18
N PHE A 133 -11.99 -27.62 0.82
CA PHE A 133 -12.38 -29.01 0.65
C PHE A 133 -13.57 -29.17 -0.31
N THR A 134 -14.55 -28.28 -0.18
CA THR A 134 -15.75 -28.24 -1.03
C THR A 134 -15.60 -27.32 -2.25
N GLY A 135 -14.42 -26.73 -2.43
CA GLY A 135 -14.14 -25.71 -3.42
C GLY A 135 -14.21 -26.22 -4.87
N PRO A 136 -14.48 -25.33 -5.85
CA PRO A 136 -14.55 -25.68 -7.26
C PRO A 136 -13.31 -26.40 -7.80
N VAL A 137 -12.11 -26.09 -7.30
CA VAL A 137 -10.87 -26.77 -7.73
C VAL A 137 -10.91 -28.24 -7.36
N ASN A 138 -11.29 -28.57 -6.13
CA ASN A 138 -11.40 -29.94 -5.68
C ASN A 138 -12.52 -30.69 -6.40
N GLN A 139 -13.65 -30.04 -6.67
CA GLN A 139 -14.73 -30.64 -7.48
C GLN A 139 -14.28 -30.99 -8.90
N VAL A 140 -13.52 -30.11 -9.55
CA VAL A 140 -12.97 -30.37 -10.89
C VAL A 140 -11.91 -31.47 -10.82
N TYR A 141 -11.04 -31.44 -9.83
CA TYR A 141 -10.01 -32.46 -9.64
C TYR A 141 -10.61 -33.85 -9.43
N GLN A 142 -11.64 -33.97 -8.58
CA GLN A 142 -12.36 -35.23 -8.35
C GLN A 142 -12.99 -35.79 -9.62
N LYS A 143 -13.52 -34.92 -10.50
CA LYS A 143 -14.07 -35.36 -11.79
C LYS A 143 -13.03 -35.99 -12.72
N ILE A 144 -11.76 -35.59 -12.60
CA ILE A 144 -10.68 -36.03 -13.49
C ILE A 144 -9.88 -37.18 -12.86
N ALA A 145 -9.55 -37.09 -11.57
CA ALA A 145 -8.67 -38.02 -10.85
C ALA A 145 -9.45 -39.10 -10.06
N GLY A 146 -10.77 -38.94 -9.90
CA GLY A 146 -11.64 -39.88 -9.21
C GLY A 146 -12.30 -39.29 -7.95
N PRO A 147 -13.42 -39.88 -7.47
CA PRO A 147 -14.21 -39.31 -6.37
C PRO A 147 -13.45 -39.14 -5.05
N GLU A 148 -12.49 -40.02 -4.78
CA GLU A 148 -11.66 -40.00 -3.57
C GLU A 148 -10.42 -39.08 -3.70
N ALA A 149 -10.15 -38.54 -4.88
CA ALA A 149 -8.95 -37.75 -5.14
C ALA A 149 -9.13 -36.33 -4.59
N PHE A 150 -8.18 -35.88 -3.75
CA PHE A 150 -8.25 -34.59 -3.07
C PHE A 150 -6.95 -33.78 -3.21
N LEU A 151 -7.07 -32.49 -3.54
CA LEU A 151 -5.98 -31.53 -3.50
C LEU A 151 -6.04 -30.71 -2.21
N SER A 152 -5.15 -31.05 -1.28
CA SER A 152 -4.98 -30.29 -0.03
C SER A 152 -4.06 -29.08 -0.27
N ILE A 153 -4.61 -28.02 -0.84
CA ILE A 153 -3.91 -26.75 -1.03
C ILE A 153 -4.41 -25.75 0.01
N ASP A 154 -3.65 -25.56 1.09
CA ASP A 154 -3.96 -24.55 2.08
C ASP A 154 -3.31 -23.20 1.70
N VAL A 155 -4.16 -22.26 1.30
CA VAL A 155 -3.79 -20.90 0.90
C VAL A 155 -3.31 -20.06 2.09
N GLN A 156 -3.69 -20.42 3.32
CA GLN A 156 -3.32 -19.69 4.54
C GLN A 156 -1.92 -20.06 5.06
N THR A 157 -1.18 -20.87 4.32
CA THR A 157 0.22 -21.16 4.58
C THR A 157 1.13 -20.05 4.06
N MET A 158 2.36 -19.96 4.56
CA MET A 158 3.36 -18.99 4.11
C MET A 158 3.54 -18.96 2.56
N PRO A 159 3.76 -20.09 1.85
CA PRO A 159 3.84 -20.06 0.39
C PRO A 159 2.52 -19.65 -0.27
N GLY A 160 1.37 -20.05 0.28
CA GLY A 160 0.05 -19.63 -0.21
C GLY A 160 -0.13 -18.11 -0.15
N LEU A 161 0.21 -17.51 0.99
CA LEU A 161 0.18 -16.06 1.19
C LEU A 161 1.15 -15.34 0.24
N ILE A 162 2.36 -15.85 0.04
CA ILE A 162 3.32 -15.29 -0.95
C ILE A 162 2.68 -15.26 -2.34
N CYS A 163 2.06 -16.36 -2.78
CA CYS A 163 1.41 -16.45 -4.08
C CYS A 163 0.23 -15.48 -4.20
N VAL A 164 -0.71 -15.51 -3.26
CA VAL A 164 -1.93 -14.67 -3.31
C VAL A 164 -1.58 -13.19 -3.26
N ILE A 165 -0.69 -12.78 -2.35
CA ILE A 165 -0.28 -11.38 -2.24
C ILE A 165 0.44 -10.95 -3.52
N SER A 166 1.27 -11.82 -4.12
CA SER A 166 1.92 -11.49 -5.39
C SER A 166 0.91 -11.32 -6.54
N PHE A 167 -0.14 -12.14 -6.60
CA PHE A 167 -1.22 -11.97 -7.57
C PHE A 167 -2.03 -10.69 -7.36
N VAL A 168 -2.13 -10.21 -6.13
CA VAL A 168 -2.81 -8.95 -5.82
C VAL A 168 -1.91 -7.74 -6.12
N LEU A 169 -0.59 -7.85 -5.91
CA LEU A 169 0.34 -6.74 -6.03
C LEU A 169 1.00 -6.58 -7.40
N TYR A 170 1.11 -7.65 -8.21
CA TYR A 170 1.73 -7.55 -9.54
C TYR A 170 1.12 -6.47 -10.46
N PRO A 171 -0.20 -6.14 -10.42
CA PRO A 171 -0.76 -5.14 -11.32
C PRO A 171 -0.16 -3.74 -11.09
N TYR A 172 0.22 -3.40 -9.85
CA TYR A 172 0.90 -2.14 -9.55
C TYR A 172 2.26 -2.05 -10.26
N ILE A 173 3.02 -3.15 -10.26
CA ILE A 173 4.32 -3.22 -10.95
C ILE A 173 4.12 -3.24 -12.46
N TYR A 174 3.11 -3.97 -12.95
CA TYR A 174 2.73 -4.04 -14.35
C TYR A 174 2.45 -2.65 -14.93
N LEU A 175 1.64 -1.83 -14.23
CA LEU A 175 1.28 -0.49 -14.70
C LEU A 175 2.51 0.40 -14.91
N ILE A 176 3.39 0.46 -13.91
CA ILE A 176 4.61 1.28 -13.96
C ILE A 176 5.55 0.76 -15.06
N SER A 177 5.75 -0.56 -15.12
CA SER A 177 6.66 -1.19 -16.09
C SER A 177 6.17 -1.01 -17.53
N ARG A 178 4.86 -1.16 -17.77
CA ARG A 178 4.25 -0.98 -19.09
C ARG A 178 4.44 0.44 -19.61
N ILE A 179 4.24 1.46 -18.77
CA ILE A 179 4.48 2.86 -19.15
C ILE A 179 5.95 3.05 -19.55
N SER A 180 6.89 2.40 -18.85
CA SER A 180 8.30 2.47 -19.18
C SER A 180 8.66 1.78 -20.50
N PHE A 181 8.03 0.65 -20.84
CA PHE A 181 8.30 -0.09 -22.08
C PHE A 181 7.61 0.49 -23.32
N GLN A 182 6.66 1.40 -23.13
CA GLN A 182 5.93 2.08 -24.21
C GLN A 182 6.55 3.41 -24.63
N ARG A 183 7.60 3.85 -23.93
CA ARG A 183 8.47 4.94 -24.37
C ARG A 183 9.50 4.42 -25.35
#